data_AF-A0A1G4IL90-F1
#
_entry.id   AF-A0A1G4IL90-F1
#
_cell.length_a   1.000
_cell.length_b   1.000
_cell.length_c   1.000
_cell.angle_alpha   90.00
_cell.angle_beta   90.00
_cell.angle_gamma   90.00
#
_symmetry.space_group_name_H-M   'P 1'
#
loop_
_entity.id
_entity.type
_entity.pdbx_description
1 polymer ?
#
loop_
_entity_poly.entity_id
_entity_poly.type
_entity_poly.pdbx_seq_one_letter_code
_entity_poly.pdbx_strand_id
1 'polypeptide(L)'
;MAPRVEKKHSKEYKVHEIQKNLVKKARLRKEYLKVLKEEGFSAPEKKASEAKLSFKEMKERNALGNRKRVDEKKELKKLRGKQQREKTINRQQRERERLEEIKEKEKQRGVRSSKVTQRTRSGQPKMGPKIEDLLGKIKSDDTYTR
;
A
#
# COMPACT_ATOMS: atom_id res chain seq x y z
N MET A 1 -24.78 49.03 18.55
CA MET A 1 -24.97 47.85 17.68
C MET A 1 -24.08 46.73 18.19
N ALA A 2 -24.63 45.55 18.48
CA ALA A 2 -23.82 44.41 18.94
C ALA A 2 -22.92 43.88 17.80
N PRO A 3 -21.66 43.49 18.09
CA PRO A 3 -20.77 42.94 17.07
C PRO A 3 -21.31 41.59 16.56
N ARG A 4 -21.44 41.45 15.23
CA ARG A 4 -21.80 40.18 14.61
C ARG A 4 -20.66 39.19 14.84
N VAL A 5 -20.94 38.10 15.56
CA VAL A 5 -19.98 37.00 15.75
C VAL A 5 -19.86 36.24 14.43
N GLU A 6 -18.83 36.54 13.65
CA GLU A 6 -18.55 35.85 12.39
C GLU A 6 -18.10 34.41 12.66
N LYS A 7 -18.80 33.45 12.04
CA LYS A 7 -18.46 32.02 12.16
C LYS A 7 -17.14 31.76 11.42
N LYS A 8 -16.06 31.57 12.18
CA LYS A 8 -14.65 31.37 11.73
C LYS A 8 -14.41 30.24 10.71
N HIS A 9 -15.40 29.41 10.41
CA HIS A 9 -15.27 28.30 9.45
C HIS A 9 -16.33 28.28 8.35
N SER A 10 -17.17 29.33 8.25
CA SER A 10 -18.08 29.47 7.13
C SER A 10 -17.31 29.60 5.81
N LYS A 11 -17.92 29.16 4.71
CA LYS A 11 -17.38 29.35 3.36
C LYS A 11 -17.11 30.83 3.07
N GLU A 12 -18.04 31.70 3.47
CA GLU A 12 -17.95 33.16 3.27
C GLU A 12 -16.77 33.76 4.04
N TYR A 13 -16.60 33.35 5.31
CA TYR A 13 -15.48 33.77 6.14
C TYR A 13 -14.13 33.37 5.52
N LYS A 14 -14.00 32.12 5.05
CA LYS A 14 -12.78 31.65 4.37
C LYS A 14 -12.51 32.41 3.08
N VAL A 15 -13.54 32.71 2.29
CA VAL A 15 -13.39 33.53 1.06
C VAL A 15 -12.91 34.93 1.41
N HIS A 16 -13.47 35.55 2.45
CA HIS A 16 -13.06 36.87 2.92
C HIS A 16 -11.61 36.88 3.45
N GLU A 17 -11.21 35.86 4.22
CA GLU A 17 -9.82 35.70 4.66
C GLU A 17 -8.85 35.52 3.50
N ILE A 18 -9.21 34.72 2.48
CA ILE A 18 -8.40 34.56 1.26
C ILE A 18 -8.20 35.92 0.59
N GLN A 19 -9.26 36.71 0.42
CA GLN A 19 -9.18 38.05 -0.16
C GLN A 19 -8.26 38.96 0.65
N LYS A 20 -8.42 39.00 1.99
CA LYS A 20 -7.58 39.79 2.90
C LYS A 20 -6.11 39.39 2.80
N ASN A 21 -5.83 38.09 2.73
CA ASN A 21 -4.47 37.56 2.58
C ASN A 21 -3.86 37.89 1.22
N LEU A 22 -4.64 37.84 0.14
CA LEU A 22 -4.18 38.24 -1.20
C LEU A 22 -3.81 39.73 -1.25
N VAL A 23 -4.62 40.60 -0.65
CA VAL A 23 -4.33 42.03 -0.54
C VAL A 23 -3.07 42.28 0.29
N LYS A 24 -2.94 41.61 1.45
CA LYS A 24 -1.74 41.70 2.30
C LYS A 24 -0.49 41.25 1.54
N LYS A 25 -0.55 40.13 0.82
CA LYS A 25 0.56 39.62 0.01
C LYS A 25 0.95 40.61 -1.09
N ALA A 26 -0.03 41.21 -1.78
CA ALA A 26 0.23 42.23 -2.79
C ALA A 26 0.91 43.48 -2.21
N ARG A 27 0.47 43.93 -1.02
CA ARG A 27 1.08 45.05 -0.30
C ARG A 27 2.53 44.76 0.08
N LEU A 28 2.79 43.62 0.74
CA LEU A 28 4.14 43.20 1.12
C LEU A 28 5.07 43.08 -0.10
N ARG A 29 4.56 42.53 -1.22
CA ARG A 29 5.34 42.45 -2.47
C ARG A 29 5.70 43.83 -3.00
N LYS A 30 4.79 44.81 -2.91
CA LYS A 30 5.05 46.19 -3.33
C LYS A 30 6.09 46.85 -2.43
N GLU A 31 5.99 46.65 -1.11
CA GLU A 31 6.94 47.16 -0.12
C GLU A 31 8.34 46.57 -0.35
N TYR A 32 8.43 45.25 -0.51
CA TYR A 32 9.68 44.55 -0.84
C TYR A 32 10.34 45.09 -2.12
N LEU A 33 9.55 45.30 -3.18
CA LEU A 33 10.06 45.86 -4.44
C LEU A 33 10.48 47.33 -4.34
N LYS A 34 10.00 48.08 -3.34
CA LYS A 34 10.48 49.44 -3.06
C LYS A 34 11.82 49.40 -2.35
N VAL A 35 11.92 48.60 -1.28
CA VAL A 35 13.17 48.41 -0.52
C VAL A 35 14.30 47.94 -1.44
N LEU A 36 14.03 46.96 -2.32
CA LEU A 36 15.03 46.50 -3.29
C LEU A 36 15.56 47.63 -4.20
N LYS A 37 14.71 48.60 -4.58
CA LYS A 37 15.12 49.75 -5.38
C LYS A 37 15.94 50.75 -4.57
N GLU A 38 15.59 50.95 -3.30
CA GLU A 38 16.31 51.82 -2.37
C GLU A 38 17.71 51.27 -2.06
N GLU A 39 17.85 49.94 -1.96
CA GLU A 39 19.11 49.23 -1.78
C GLU A 39 19.96 49.11 -3.08
N GLY A 40 19.48 49.66 -4.19
CA GLY A 40 20.20 49.69 -5.47
C GLY A 40 20.17 48.37 -6.26
N PHE A 41 19.38 47.37 -5.84
CA PHE A 41 19.21 46.13 -6.59
C PHE A 41 18.21 46.31 -7.75
N SER A 42 18.49 45.66 -8.88
CA SER A 42 17.57 45.66 -10.03
C SER A 42 16.29 44.92 -9.68
N ALA A 43 15.16 45.64 -9.67
CA ALA A 43 13.86 45.04 -9.43
C ALA A 43 13.49 44.11 -10.60
N PRO A 44 13.00 42.89 -10.34
CA PRO A 44 12.64 41.96 -11.40
C PRO A 44 11.60 42.59 -12.32
N GLU A 45 11.92 42.65 -13.61
CA GLU A 45 11.04 43.20 -14.63
C GLU A 45 9.68 42.49 -14.55
N LYS A 46 8.61 43.28 -14.55
CA LYS A 46 7.26 42.73 -14.64
C LYS A 46 7.21 42.00 -15.97
N LYS A 47 7.27 40.67 -15.96
CA LYS A 47 7.03 39.84 -17.15
C LYS A 47 5.78 40.39 -17.81
N ALA A 48 5.96 41.10 -18.93
CA ALA A 48 4.87 41.66 -19.68
C ALA A 48 3.98 40.48 -20.03
N SER A 49 2.80 40.46 -19.43
CA SER A 49 1.69 39.55 -19.69
C SER A 49 2.07 38.35 -20.54
N GLU A 50 2.33 37.20 -19.91
CA GLU A 50 1.99 35.93 -20.57
C GLU A 50 0.58 36.12 -21.11
N ALA A 51 0.44 36.16 -22.44
CA ALA A 51 -0.80 36.47 -23.10
C ALA A 51 -1.86 35.59 -22.46
N LYS A 52 -2.82 36.21 -21.76
CA LYS A 52 -3.86 35.48 -21.05
C LYS A 52 -4.58 34.68 -22.13
N LEU A 53 -4.32 33.36 -22.17
CA LEU A 53 -4.96 32.44 -23.10
C LEU A 53 -6.46 32.74 -23.09
N SER A 54 -7.06 32.79 -24.27
CA SER A 54 -8.48 33.08 -24.40
C SER A 54 -9.26 32.09 -23.52
N PHE A 55 -10.36 32.54 -22.91
CA PHE A 55 -11.18 31.68 -22.04
C PHE A 55 -11.57 30.36 -22.73
N LYS A 56 -11.75 30.39 -24.05
CA LYS A 56 -12.03 29.22 -24.88
C LYS A 56 -10.86 28.22 -24.91
N GLU A 57 -9.63 28.70 -25.10
CA GLU A 57 -8.40 27.88 -25.12
C GLU A 57 -8.12 27.28 -23.74
N MET A 58 -8.35 28.03 -22.66
CA MET A 58 -8.24 27.51 -21.29
C MET A 58 -9.27 26.41 -21.02
N LYS A 59 -10.52 26.57 -21.51
CA LYS A 59 -11.57 25.55 -21.38
C LYS A 59 -11.22 24.27 -22.14
N GLU A 60 -10.69 24.40 -23.36
CA GLU A 60 -10.27 23.26 -24.19
C GLU A 60 -9.08 22.52 -23.57
N ARG A 61 -8.06 23.25 -23.09
CA ARG A 61 -6.91 22.66 -22.38
C ARG A 61 -7.34 21.91 -21.12
N ASN A 62 -8.28 22.48 -20.36
CA ASN A 62 -8.83 21.84 -19.17
C ASN A 62 -9.66 20.61 -19.51
N ALA A 63 -10.45 20.65 -20.60
CA ALA A 63 -11.23 19.50 -21.06
C ALA A 63 -10.32 18.34 -21.50
N LEU A 64 -9.24 18.63 -22.23
CA LEU A 64 -8.23 17.64 -22.63
C LEU A 64 -7.51 17.05 -21.40
N GLY A 65 -7.12 17.90 -20.43
CA GLY A 65 -6.52 17.45 -19.19
C GLY A 65 -7.46 16.56 -18.35
N ASN A 66 -8.75 16.88 -18.32
CA ASN A 66 -9.74 16.09 -17.59
C ASN A 66 -9.99 14.73 -18.25
N ARG A 67 -10.03 14.65 -19.59
CA ARG A 67 -10.14 13.37 -20.31
C ARG A 67 -8.98 12.44 -19.98
N LYS A 68 -7.73 12.93 -20.09
CA LYS A 68 -6.53 12.15 -19.72
C LYS A 68 -6.60 11.62 -18.29
N ARG A 69 -6.99 12.48 -17.32
CA ARG A 69 -7.15 12.07 -15.92
C ARG A 69 -8.23 11.00 -15.71
N VAL A 70 -9.31 11.03 -16.49
CA VAL A 70 -10.37 10.02 -16.43
C VAL A 70 -9.85 8.69 -16.97
N ASP A 71 -9.13 8.71 -18.08
CA ASP A 71 -8.53 7.51 -18.68
C ASP A 71 -7.47 6.90 -17.75
N GLU A 72 -6.58 7.71 -17.19
CA GLU A 72 -5.59 7.29 -16.18
C GLU A 72 -6.27 6.64 -14.96
N LYS A 73 -7.36 7.25 -14.45
CA LYS A 73 -8.14 6.67 -13.34
C LYS A 73 -8.77 5.33 -13.71
N LYS A 74 -9.26 5.19 -14.95
CA LYS A 74 -9.85 3.93 -15.45
C LYS A 74 -8.80 2.82 -15.50
N GLU A 75 -7.60 3.13 -16.01
CA GLU A 75 -6.48 2.17 -16.05
C GLU A 75 -5.99 1.80 -14.65
N LEU A 76 -5.85 2.77 -13.74
CA LEU A 76 -5.51 2.50 -12.33
C LEU A 76 -6.55 1.60 -11.65
N LYS A 77 -7.85 1.79 -11.93
CA LYS A 77 -8.90 0.93 -11.39
C LYS A 77 -8.79 -0.50 -11.92
N LYS A 78 -8.49 -0.68 -13.21
CA LYS A 78 -8.25 -2.01 -13.80
C LYS A 78 -7.05 -2.70 -13.15
N LEU A 79 -5.93 -1.99 -12.98
CA LEU A 79 -4.72 -2.52 -12.33
C LEU A 79 -5.00 -2.94 -10.88
N ARG A 80 -5.70 -2.10 -10.10
CA ARG A 80 -6.11 -2.45 -8.73
C ARG A 80 -6.99 -3.69 -8.70
N GLY A 81 -7.94 -3.81 -9.63
CA GLY A 81 -8.79 -5.00 -9.74
C GLY A 81 -7.99 -6.27 -10.04
N LYS A 82 -7.02 -6.21 -10.96
CA LYS A 82 -6.12 -7.34 -11.27
C LYS A 82 -5.29 -7.74 -10.05
N GLN A 83 -4.66 -6.79 -9.37
CA GLN A 83 -3.86 -7.04 -8.17
C GLN A 83 -4.69 -7.65 -7.04
N GLN A 84 -5.93 -7.22 -6.84
CA GLN A 84 -6.81 -7.82 -5.84
C GLN A 84 -7.15 -9.27 -6.17
N ARG A 85 -7.49 -9.56 -7.44
CA ARG A 85 -7.75 -10.94 -7.91
C ARG A 85 -6.53 -11.84 -7.71
N GLU A 86 -5.36 -11.37 -8.10
CA GLU A 86 -4.11 -12.12 -7.92
C GLU A 86 -3.82 -12.39 -6.44
N LYS A 87 -3.99 -11.40 -5.56
CA LYS A 87 -3.86 -11.60 -4.10
C LYS A 87 -4.84 -12.64 -3.56
N THR A 88 -6.09 -12.64 -4.04
CA THR A 88 -7.07 -13.64 -3.61
C THR A 88 -6.71 -15.05 -4.06
N ILE A 89 -6.23 -15.20 -5.31
CA ILE A 89 -5.80 -16.50 -5.85
C ILE A 89 -4.58 -17.01 -5.07
N ASN A 90 -3.57 -16.17 -4.86
CA ASN A 90 -2.37 -16.53 -4.10
C ASN A 90 -2.71 -16.91 -2.64
N ARG A 91 -3.69 -16.24 -2.03
CA ARG A 91 -4.16 -16.60 -0.69
C ARG A 91 -4.81 -17.98 -0.69
N GLN A 92 -5.69 -18.27 -1.65
CA GLN A 92 -6.34 -19.58 -1.76
C GLN A 92 -5.32 -20.70 -2.00
N GLN A 93 -4.30 -20.47 -2.85
CA GLN A 93 -3.23 -21.43 -3.09
C GLN A 93 -2.45 -21.74 -1.80
N ARG A 94 -2.02 -20.71 -1.08
CA ARG A 94 -1.32 -20.88 0.21
C ARG A 94 -2.17 -21.60 1.26
N GLU A 95 -3.47 -21.35 1.29
CA GLU A 95 -4.38 -22.05 2.20
C GLU A 95 -4.50 -23.53 1.83
N ARG A 96 -4.55 -23.87 0.53
CA ARG A 96 -4.54 -25.26 0.06
C ARG A 96 -3.24 -25.98 0.42
N GLU A 97 -2.10 -25.37 0.12
CA GLU A 97 -0.77 -25.91 0.47
C GLU A 97 -0.66 -26.20 1.98
N ARG A 98 -1.12 -25.26 2.82
CA ARG A 98 -1.15 -25.46 4.28
C ARG A 98 -2.04 -26.62 4.71
N LEU A 99 -3.21 -26.77 4.09
CA LEU A 99 -4.11 -27.90 4.40
C LEU A 99 -3.48 -29.23 4.00
N GLU A 100 -2.80 -29.28 2.85
CA GLU A 100 -2.06 -30.46 2.41
C GLU A 100 -0.93 -30.81 3.38
N GLU A 101 -0.11 -29.84 3.78
CA GLU A 101 0.93 -30.05 4.79
C GLU A 101 0.38 -30.56 6.13
N ILE A 102 -0.74 -29.99 6.60
CA ILE A 102 -1.37 -30.44 7.85
C ILE A 102 -1.83 -31.88 7.72
N LYS A 103 -2.47 -32.24 6.60
CA LYS A 103 -2.95 -33.60 6.32
C LYS A 103 -1.79 -34.60 6.26
N GLU A 104 -0.67 -34.22 5.66
CA GLU A 104 0.54 -35.06 5.63
C GLU A 104 1.14 -35.24 7.03
N LYS A 105 1.27 -34.16 7.81
CA LYS A 105 1.74 -34.22 9.20
C LYS A 105 0.84 -35.08 10.07
N GLU A 106 -0.47 -35.01 9.88
CA GLU A 106 -1.44 -35.83 10.59
C GLU A 106 -1.28 -37.32 10.23
N LYS A 107 -1.15 -37.65 8.94
CA LYS A 107 -0.84 -39.02 8.49
C LYS A 107 0.45 -39.54 9.14
N GLN A 108 1.51 -38.73 9.13
CA GLN A 108 2.78 -39.12 9.75
C GLN A 108 2.66 -39.31 11.27
N ARG A 109 1.91 -38.44 11.97
CA ARG A 109 1.60 -38.60 13.39
C ARG A 109 0.81 -39.87 13.66
N GLY A 110 -0.17 -40.21 12.82
CA GLY A 110 -0.94 -41.46 12.92
C GLY A 110 -0.03 -42.69 12.81
N VAL A 111 0.87 -42.71 11.83
CA VAL A 111 1.86 -43.79 11.66
C VAL A 111 2.84 -43.87 12.84
N ARG A 112 3.30 -42.74 13.37
CA ARG A 112 4.17 -42.72 14.56
C ARG A 112 3.42 -43.19 15.80
N SER A 113 2.19 -42.73 15.99
CA SER A 113 1.34 -43.12 17.11
C SER A 113 1.07 -44.61 17.07
N SER A 114 0.66 -45.17 15.93
CA SER A 114 0.36 -46.60 15.81
C SER A 114 1.57 -47.50 16.06
N LYS A 115 2.79 -47.01 15.82
CA LYS A 115 4.04 -47.70 16.20
C LYS A 115 4.29 -47.65 17.70
N VAL A 116 4.07 -46.51 18.36
CA VAL A 116 4.33 -46.31 19.80
C VAL A 116 3.25 -46.96 20.68
N THR A 117 1.98 -46.93 20.26
CA THR A 117 0.85 -47.44 21.05
C THR A 117 0.64 -48.96 20.93
N GLN A 118 1.56 -49.70 20.31
CA GLN A 118 1.44 -51.16 20.23
C GLN A 118 1.58 -51.79 21.62
N ARG A 119 0.71 -52.76 21.92
CA ARG A 119 0.74 -53.56 23.14
C ARG A 119 0.93 -55.03 22.83
N THR A 120 1.53 -55.77 23.76
CA THR A 120 1.64 -57.23 23.70
C THR A 120 0.30 -57.89 24.04
N ARG A 121 0.18 -59.22 23.88
CA ARG A 121 -1.04 -59.98 24.18
C ARG A 121 -1.51 -59.82 25.64
N SER A 122 -0.59 -59.56 26.57
CA SER A 122 -0.87 -59.31 27.99
C SER A 122 -1.12 -57.83 28.33
N GLY A 123 -1.12 -56.93 27.33
CA GLY A 123 -1.41 -55.51 27.50
C GLY A 123 -0.21 -54.62 27.85
N GLN A 124 0.99 -55.20 27.99
CA GLN A 124 2.21 -54.42 28.22
C GLN A 124 2.58 -53.59 26.97
N PRO A 125 3.12 -52.37 27.12
CA PRO A 125 3.64 -51.63 25.99
C PRO A 125 4.73 -52.45 25.28
N LYS A 126 4.65 -52.55 23.97
CA LYS A 126 5.62 -53.29 23.17
C LYS A 126 6.93 -52.50 23.19
N MET A 127 7.93 -53.03 23.86
CA MET A 127 9.20 -52.34 24.11
C MET A 127 9.98 -52.08 22.81
N GLY A 128 10.33 -50.82 22.55
CA GLY A 128 11.35 -50.35 21.60
C GLY A 128 11.16 -50.66 20.11
N PRO A 129 11.93 -49.99 19.22
CA PRO A 129 12.01 -50.42 17.83
C PRO A 129 12.53 -51.86 17.78
N LYS A 130 11.87 -52.70 16.99
CA LYS A 130 12.30 -54.10 16.83
C LYS A 130 13.71 -54.14 16.26
N ILE A 131 14.45 -55.22 16.55
CA ILE A 131 15.75 -55.50 15.91
C ILE A 131 15.64 -55.41 14.38
N GLU A 132 14.51 -55.85 13.81
CA GLU A 132 14.20 -55.72 12.37
C GLU A 132 14.21 -54.26 11.88
N ASP A 133 13.69 -53.31 12.66
CA ASP A 133 13.69 -51.88 12.32
C ASP A 133 15.10 -51.28 12.38
N LEU A 134 15.92 -51.75 13.33
CA LEU A 134 17.35 -51.37 13.43
C LEU A 134 18.15 -51.93 12.26
N LEU A 135 17.95 -53.20 11.92
CA LEU A 135 18.59 -53.85 10.77
C LEU A 135 18.15 -53.22 9.46
N GLY A 136 16.89 -52.82 9.33
CA GLY A 136 16.37 -52.07 8.18
C GLY A 136 17.07 -50.72 8.02
N LYS A 137 17.24 -49.96 9.11
CA LYS A 137 17.99 -48.71 9.11
C LYS A 137 19.44 -48.91 8.69
N ILE A 138 20.13 -49.90 9.27
CA ILE A 138 21.53 -50.22 8.94
C ILE A 138 21.67 -50.62 7.47
N LYS A 139 20.72 -51.39 6.91
CA LYS A 139 20.74 -51.77 5.48
C LYS A 139 20.48 -50.62 4.52
N SER A 140 19.72 -49.61 4.95
CA SER A 140 19.47 -48.39 4.17
C SER A 140 20.52 -47.30 4.39
N ASP A 141 21.44 -47.51 5.33
CA ASP A 141 22.52 -46.58 5.65
C ASP A 141 23.71 -46.91 4.74
N ASP A 142 23.88 -46.15 3.66
CA ASP A 142 24.99 -46.32 2.71
C ASP A 142 26.37 -45.94 3.29
N THR A 143 26.40 -45.54 4.57
CA THR A 143 27.61 -45.16 5.30
C THR A 143 28.59 -46.33 5.49
N TYR A 144 28.12 -47.58 5.46
CA TYR A 144 28.95 -48.77 5.75
C TYR A 144 28.97 -49.80 4.60
N THR A 145 28.30 -49.51 3.48
CA THR A 145 28.19 -50.39 2.29
C THR A 145 28.91 -49.83 1.04
N ARG A 146 29.84 -48.88 1.23
CA ARG A 146 30.82 -48.47 0.21
C ARG A 146 32.12 -49.24 0.32
#